data_AF-A0A9D2WNH3-F1
#
_entry.id   AF-A0A9D2WNH3-F1
#
_cell.length_a   1.000
_cell.length_b   1.000
_cell.length_c   1.000
_cell.angle_alpha   90.00
_cell.angle_beta   90.00
_cell.angle_gamma   90.00
#
_symmetry.space_group_name_H-M   'P 1'
#
loop_
_entity.id
_entity.type
_entity.pdbx_description
1 polymer ?
#
loop_
_entity_poly.entity_id
_entity_poly.type
_entity_poly.pdbx_seq_one_letter_code
_entity_poly.pdbx_strand_id
1 'polypeptide(L)'
;MKYFYTPNDLAVYFIMSDLTVSDERKVINELWEQQNATIWPKYRTSKAHFKHSIYNELNKYDITYDELDELNILLQDLDASYNIDGTINEQGVIESFFKIIKLQLTYTPNKGYRKIKFRNLIGVFGYRRRSAQLVEYIEKTLRNLGLVANLRGFAPCNITEIKLDDTIIIRLKR
;
A
#
# COMPACT_ATOMS: atom_id res chain seq x y z
N MET A 1 12.33 -6.51 11.52
CA MET A 1 10.92 -6.69 11.13
C MET A 1 10.89 -7.17 9.68
N LYS A 2 10.25 -8.30 9.38
CA LYS A 2 10.17 -8.84 8.00
C LYS A 2 8.92 -8.26 7.32
N TYR A 3 9.07 -7.69 6.13
CA TYR A 3 8.01 -6.99 5.39
C TYR A 3 7.12 -8.00 4.66
N PHE A 4 6.38 -8.80 5.42
CA PHE A 4 5.50 -9.81 4.85
C PHE A 4 4.22 -9.21 4.30
N TYR A 5 3.70 -9.79 3.23
CA TYR A 5 2.37 -9.49 2.71
C TYR A 5 1.30 -10.15 3.56
N THR A 6 0.30 -9.36 3.92
CA THR A 6 -0.95 -9.82 4.54
C THR A 6 -2.04 -9.92 3.49
N PRO A 7 -3.11 -10.71 3.74
CA PRO A 7 -4.29 -10.72 2.87
C PRO A 7 -4.87 -9.34 2.62
N ASN A 8 -4.83 -8.45 3.62
CA ASN A 8 -5.28 -7.07 3.49
C ASN A 8 -4.44 -6.27 2.48
N ASP A 9 -3.11 -6.44 2.48
CA ASP A 9 -2.24 -5.79 1.48
C ASP A 9 -2.62 -6.20 0.04
N LEU A 10 -3.02 -7.47 -0.16
CA LEU A 10 -3.49 -7.98 -1.46
C LEU A 10 -4.89 -7.49 -1.80
N ALA A 11 -5.82 -7.49 -0.84
CA ALA A 11 -7.17 -6.99 -1.05
C ALA A 11 -7.16 -5.51 -1.48
N VAL A 12 -6.40 -4.66 -0.75
CA VAL A 12 -6.25 -3.25 -1.12
C VAL A 12 -5.56 -3.11 -2.49
N TYR A 13 -4.55 -3.93 -2.78
CA TYR A 13 -3.93 -3.93 -4.11
C TYR A 13 -4.93 -4.26 -5.23
N PHE A 14 -5.78 -5.27 -5.06
CA PHE A 14 -6.81 -5.66 -6.03
C PHE A 14 -7.88 -4.59 -6.20
N ILE A 15 -8.37 -3.97 -5.11
CA ILE A 15 -9.32 -2.85 -5.19
C ILE A 15 -8.71 -1.65 -5.93
N MET A 16 -7.44 -1.33 -5.64
CA MET A 16 -6.76 -0.17 -6.22
C MET A 16 -6.22 -0.41 -7.64
N SER A 17 -6.32 -1.62 -8.17
CA SER A 17 -5.76 -1.99 -9.45
C SER A 17 -6.86 -2.57 -10.31
N ASP A 18 -7.05 -2.04 -11.52
CA ASP A 18 -8.04 -2.53 -12.48
C ASP A 18 -7.63 -3.90 -13.05
N LEU A 19 -7.69 -4.93 -12.21
CA LEU A 19 -7.31 -6.30 -12.50
C LEU A 19 -8.55 -7.12 -12.82
N THR A 20 -8.42 -8.04 -13.77
CA THR A 20 -9.45 -9.07 -13.95
C THR A 20 -9.32 -10.13 -12.86
N VAL A 21 -10.40 -10.88 -12.60
CA VAL A 21 -10.37 -12.07 -11.72
C VAL A 21 -9.28 -13.07 -12.13
N SER A 22 -8.97 -13.13 -13.43
CA SER A 22 -7.89 -13.98 -13.93
C SER A 22 -6.51 -13.48 -13.51
N ASP A 23 -6.29 -12.17 -13.49
CA ASP A 23 -5.04 -11.54 -13.06
C ASP A 23 -4.85 -11.69 -11.56
N GLU A 24 -5.89 -11.44 -10.74
CA GLU A 24 -5.86 -11.70 -9.30
C GLU A 24 -5.42 -13.13 -8.99
N ARG A 25 -6.01 -14.11 -9.68
CA ARG A 25 -5.67 -15.53 -9.51
C ARG A 25 -4.22 -15.82 -9.88
N LYS A 26 -3.67 -15.18 -10.92
CA LYS A 26 -2.25 -15.31 -11.27
C LYS A 26 -1.37 -14.76 -10.14
N VAL A 27 -1.70 -13.59 -9.60
CA VAL A 27 -0.96 -12.99 -8.47
C VAL A 27 -0.98 -13.91 -7.25
N ILE A 28 -2.14 -14.46 -6.88
CA ILE A 28 -2.26 -15.39 -5.75
C ILE A 28 -1.44 -16.66 -5.99
N ASN A 29 -1.50 -17.23 -7.20
CA ASN A 29 -0.77 -18.43 -7.54
C ASN A 29 0.75 -18.20 -7.48
N GLU A 30 1.24 -17.12 -8.09
CA GLU A 30 2.66 -16.81 -8.11
C GLU A 30 3.21 -16.50 -6.71
N LEU A 31 2.49 -15.71 -5.90
CA LEU A 31 2.88 -15.44 -4.53
C LEU A 31 2.92 -16.73 -3.70
N TRP A 32 1.97 -17.63 -3.89
CA TRP A 32 1.92 -18.89 -3.16
C TRP A 32 3.03 -19.85 -3.58
N GLU A 33 3.26 -20.01 -4.89
CA GLU A 33 4.11 -21.05 -5.46
C GLU A 33 5.59 -20.63 -5.53
N GLN A 34 5.86 -19.35 -5.78
CA GLN A 34 7.22 -18.84 -6.02
C GLN A 34 7.72 -17.94 -4.89
N GLN A 35 6.81 -17.24 -4.20
CA GLN A 35 7.17 -16.23 -3.20
C GLN A 35 6.55 -16.49 -1.82
N ASN A 36 6.28 -17.75 -1.47
CA ASN A 36 5.59 -18.14 -0.24
C ASN A 36 6.24 -17.53 1.02
N ALA A 37 7.57 -17.44 1.01
CA ALA A 37 8.37 -16.86 2.09
C ALA A 37 8.10 -15.36 2.34
N THR A 38 7.43 -14.67 1.42
CA THR A 38 7.02 -13.27 1.54
C THR A 38 5.62 -13.09 2.16
N ILE A 39 4.79 -14.14 2.22
CA ILE A 39 3.45 -14.10 2.83
C ILE A 39 3.59 -14.10 4.36
N TRP A 40 2.69 -13.48 5.12
CA TRP A 40 2.78 -13.55 6.59
C TRP A 40 2.63 -15.00 7.09
N PRO A 41 3.50 -15.52 7.98
CA PRO A 41 3.57 -16.94 8.32
C PRO A 41 2.23 -17.60 8.69
N LYS A 42 1.36 -16.88 9.43
CA LYS A 42 0.05 -17.37 9.85
C LYS A 42 -0.90 -17.75 8.70
N TYR A 43 -0.68 -17.21 7.50
CA TYR A 43 -1.50 -17.53 6.32
C TYR A 43 -0.87 -18.57 5.40
N ARG A 44 0.30 -19.13 5.73
CA ARG A 44 1.00 -20.13 4.90
C ARG A 44 0.55 -21.57 5.16
N THR A 45 -0.54 -21.77 5.88
CA THR A 45 -1.05 -23.10 6.24
C THR A 45 -1.54 -23.88 5.02
N SER A 46 -2.28 -23.23 4.12
CA SER A 46 -2.66 -23.80 2.82
C SER A 46 -3.02 -22.70 1.82
N LYS A 47 -2.91 -23.00 0.52
CA LYS A 47 -3.27 -22.06 -0.56
C LYS A 47 -4.73 -21.64 -0.47
N ALA A 48 -5.60 -22.60 -0.10
CA ALA A 48 -7.02 -22.36 0.11
C ALA A 48 -7.26 -21.39 1.27
N HIS A 49 -6.58 -21.57 2.40
CA HIS A 49 -6.69 -20.66 3.54
C HIS A 49 -6.19 -19.25 3.20
N PHE A 50 -5.04 -19.13 2.52
CA PHE A 50 -4.52 -17.84 2.07
C PHE A 50 -5.50 -17.12 1.13
N LYS A 51 -5.97 -17.82 0.09
CA LYS A 51 -6.95 -17.31 -0.87
C LYS A 51 -8.23 -16.86 -0.16
N HIS A 52 -8.80 -17.71 0.70
CA HIS A 52 -10.01 -17.38 1.46
C HIS A 52 -9.81 -16.16 2.35
N SER A 53 -8.66 -16.05 3.01
CA SER A 53 -8.33 -14.87 3.84
C SER A 53 -8.29 -13.58 3.02
N ILE A 54 -7.83 -13.61 1.76
CA ILE A 54 -7.83 -12.42 0.89
C ILE A 54 -9.25 -12.00 0.55
N TYR A 55 -10.10 -12.93 0.13
CA TYR A 55 -11.50 -12.61 -0.20
C TYR A 55 -12.30 -12.17 1.01
N ASN A 56 -12.01 -12.69 2.20
CA ASN A 56 -12.62 -12.18 3.43
C ASN A 56 -12.23 -10.72 3.71
N GLU A 57 -11.00 -10.29 3.37
CA GLU A 57 -10.64 -8.87 3.47
C GLU A 57 -11.34 -8.04 2.38
N LEU A 58 -11.43 -8.52 1.14
CA LEU A 58 -12.17 -7.85 0.06
C LEU A 58 -13.64 -7.60 0.43
N ASN A 59 -14.32 -8.63 0.96
CA ASN A 59 -15.73 -8.53 1.35
C ASN A 59 -15.95 -7.47 2.44
N LYS A 60 -14.97 -7.22 3.32
CA LYS A 60 -15.09 -6.13 4.30
C LYS A 60 -15.17 -4.78 3.61
N TYR A 61 -14.39 -4.58 2.55
CA TYR A 61 -14.45 -3.35 1.77
C TYR A 61 -15.77 -3.22 1.02
N ASP A 62 -16.30 -4.29 0.41
CA ASP A 62 -17.61 -4.25 -0.24
C ASP A 62 -18.73 -3.88 0.76
N ILE A 63 -18.75 -4.51 1.94
CA ILE A 63 -19.69 -4.17 3.02
C ILE A 63 -19.47 -2.73 3.51
N THR A 64 -18.20 -2.32 3.66
CA THR A 64 -17.88 -0.96 4.12
C THR A 64 -18.22 0.10 3.08
N TYR A 65 -18.17 -0.19 1.77
CA TYR A 65 -18.60 0.77 0.74
C TYR A 65 -20.11 0.98 0.76
N ASP A 66 -20.90 -0.09 0.94
CA ASP A 66 -22.35 0.00 1.13
C ASP A 66 -22.71 0.71 2.46
N GLU A 67 -22.02 0.37 3.55
CA GLU A 67 -22.19 1.01 4.85
C GLU A 67 -21.64 2.44 4.88
N LEU A 68 -20.64 2.81 4.07
CA LEU A 68 -20.13 4.18 3.96
C LEU A 68 -21.12 5.09 3.25
N ASP A 69 -21.89 4.59 2.28
CA ASP A 69 -22.99 5.35 1.68
C ASP A 69 -24.11 5.56 2.70
N GLU A 70 -24.48 4.53 3.48
CA GLU A 70 -25.45 4.68 4.58
C GLU A 70 -24.94 5.61 5.70
N LEU A 71 -23.66 5.49 6.08
CA LEU A 71 -23.02 6.33 7.10
C LEU A 71 -22.83 7.77 6.61
N ASN A 72 -22.48 8.00 5.33
CA ASN A 72 -22.39 9.33 4.74
C ASN A 72 -23.76 10.01 4.66
N ILE A 73 -24.83 9.26 4.36
CA ILE A 73 -26.22 9.77 4.43
C ILE A 73 -26.56 10.17 5.87
N LEU A 74 -26.24 9.33 6.85
CA LEU A 74 -26.53 9.57 8.27
C LEU A 74 -25.69 10.72 8.86
N LEU A 75 -24.45 10.89 8.40
CA LEU A 75 -23.53 11.97 8.78
C LEU A 75 -23.80 13.29 8.04
N GLN A 76 -24.45 13.27 6.87
CA GLN A 76 -24.96 14.49 6.22
C GLN A 76 -26.16 15.08 6.96
N ASP A 77 -26.98 14.25 7.61
CA ASP A 77 -28.11 14.68 8.44
C ASP A 77 -27.68 15.19 9.83
N LEU A 78 -26.49 14.81 10.29
CA LEU A 78 -25.92 15.17 11.59
C LEU A 78 -24.61 15.90 11.37
N ASP A 79 -24.64 17.23 11.25
CA ASP A 79 -23.52 18.16 10.99
C ASP A 79 -22.35 18.03 12.01
N ALA A 80 -21.65 16.90 11.99
CA ALA A 80 -20.72 16.47 13.02
C ALA A 80 -19.54 15.72 12.40
N SER A 81 -18.42 16.43 12.30
CA SER A 81 -17.10 15.90 11.97
C SER A 81 -16.73 14.73 12.91
N TYR A 82 -16.64 13.51 12.38
CA TYR A 82 -16.20 12.36 13.17
C TYR A 82 -14.67 12.26 13.19
N ASN A 83 -14.09 12.59 14.34
CA ASN A 83 -12.74 12.17 14.72
C ASN A 83 -12.83 10.71 15.18
N ILE A 84 -12.28 9.78 14.39
CA ILE A 84 -12.07 8.41 14.85
C ILE A 84 -10.75 8.38 15.61
N ASP A 85 -10.85 8.32 16.94
CA ASP A 85 -9.74 8.05 17.83
C ASP A 85 -9.30 6.60 17.64
N GLY A 86 -8.10 6.44 17.08
CA GLY A 86 -7.45 5.15 16.89
C GLY A 86 -6.00 5.47 16.63
N THR A 87 -5.10 5.05 17.52
CA THR A 87 -3.66 5.27 17.36
C THR A 87 -3.23 4.56 16.07
N ILE A 88 -3.20 5.31 14.96
CA ILE A 88 -2.77 4.80 13.68
C ILE A 88 -1.35 4.31 13.90
N ASN A 89 -1.10 3.02 13.71
CA ASN A 89 0.26 2.51 13.67
C ASN A 89 0.93 3.13 12.43
N GLU A 90 1.54 4.29 12.62
CA GLU A 90 2.13 5.13 11.56
C GLU A 90 3.07 4.31 10.68
N GLN A 91 3.88 3.46 11.31
CA GLN A 91 4.79 2.56 10.61
C GLN A 91 4.02 1.54 9.76
N GLY A 92 2.95 0.95 10.30
CA GLY A 92 2.09 0.01 9.57
C GLY A 92 1.48 0.63 8.30
N VAL A 93 1.00 1.87 8.37
CA VAL A 93 0.42 2.57 7.21
C VAL A 93 1.47 2.83 6.13
N ILE A 94 2.65 3.31 6.51
CA ILE A 94 3.77 3.54 5.58
C ILE A 94 4.16 2.21 4.91
N GLU A 95 4.31 1.15 5.69
CA GLU A 95 4.66 -0.18 5.19
C GLU A 95 3.64 -0.72 4.19
N SER A 96 2.34 -0.70 4.54
CA SER A 96 1.28 -1.17 3.65
C SER A 96 1.20 -0.35 2.36
N PHE A 97 1.34 0.98 2.44
CA PHE A 97 1.36 1.83 1.24
C PHE A 97 2.46 1.41 0.25
N PHE A 98 3.69 1.22 0.73
CA PHE A 98 4.79 0.82 -0.15
C PHE A 98 4.70 -0.65 -0.60
N LYS A 99 4.10 -1.55 0.20
CA LYS A 99 3.78 -2.92 -0.26
C LYS A 99 2.82 -2.90 -1.44
N ILE A 100 1.78 -2.07 -1.39
CA ILE A 100 0.82 -1.90 -2.50
C ILE A 100 1.54 -1.36 -3.73
N ILE A 101 2.42 -0.35 -3.59
CA ILE A 101 3.24 0.13 -4.70
C ILE A 101 4.08 -0.99 -5.30
N LYS A 102 4.75 -1.80 -4.46
CA LYS A 102 5.54 -2.92 -4.94
C LYS A 102 4.68 -3.91 -5.73
N LEU A 103 3.54 -4.33 -5.19
CA LEU A 103 2.60 -5.23 -5.87
C LEU A 103 2.16 -4.66 -7.23
N GLN A 104 1.81 -3.37 -7.28
CA GLN A 104 1.46 -2.67 -8.52
C GLN A 104 2.60 -2.67 -9.54
N LEU A 105 3.83 -2.43 -9.11
CA LEU A 105 4.99 -2.42 -10.02
C LEU A 105 5.37 -3.83 -10.50
N THR A 106 5.09 -4.85 -9.69
CA THR A 106 5.39 -6.26 -10.03
C THR A 106 4.34 -6.85 -10.95
N TYR A 107 3.06 -6.64 -10.65
CA TYR A 107 1.97 -7.44 -11.21
C TYR A 107 1.05 -6.68 -12.17
N THR A 108 1.04 -5.34 -12.14
CA THR A 108 0.22 -4.58 -13.09
C THR A 108 1.00 -4.38 -14.41
N PRO A 109 0.46 -4.82 -15.56
CA PRO A 109 1.11 -4.64 -16.85
C PRO A 109 1.47 -3.18 -17.13
N ASN A 110 2.60 -2.96 -17.80
CA ASN A 110 3.09 -1.63 -18.21
C ASN A 110 3.35 -0.62 -17.06
N LYS A 111 3.34 -1.06 -15.79
CA LYS A 111 3.56 -0.19 -14.63
C LYS A 111 5.02 -0.22 -14.17
N GLY A 112 5.90 0.43 -14.93
CA GLY A 112 7.34 0.45 -14.63
C GLY A 112 7.77 1.35 -13.46
N TYR A 113 6.94 2.32 -13.08
CA TYR A 113 7.20 3.25 -11.97
C TYR A 113 5.90 3.90 -11.46
N ARG A 114 5.93 4.48 -10.25
CA ARG A 114 4.88 5.32 -9.66
C ARG A 114 5.42 6.74 -9.44
N LYS A 115 4.73 7.75 -9.98
CA LYS A 115 5.00 9.17 -9.72
C LYS A 115 4.13 9.68 -8.58
N ILE A 116 4.70 10.41 -7.64
CA ILE A 116 3.96 11.07 -6.56
C ILE A 116 4.70 12.32 -6.10
N LYS A 117 3.98 13.43 -5.87
CA LYS A 117 4.57 14.60 -5.20
C LYS A 117 4.91 14.25 -3.76
N PHE A 118 6.07 14.70 -3.25
CA PHE A 118 6.49 14.34 -1.89
C PHE A 118 5.47 14.79 -0.83
N ARG A 119 4.86 15.98 -1.00
CA ARG A 119 3.75 16.49 -0.19
C ARG A 119 2.59 15.49 -0.11
N ASN A 120 2.19 14.92 -1.24
CA ASN A 120 1.09 13.98 -1.29
C ASN A 120 1.48 12.64 -0.64
N LEU A 121 2.73 12.20 -0.84
CA LEU A 121 3.24 10.98 -0.21
C LEU A 121 3.15 11.06 1.32
N ILE A 122 3.70 12.12 1.91
CA ILE A 122 3.67 12.29 3.38
C ILE A 122 2.26 12.62 3.89
N GLY A 123 1.43 13.27 3.06
CA GLY A 123 0.04 13.56 3.36
C GLY A 123 -0.82 12.30 3.52
N VAL A 124 -0.57 11.25 2.73
CA VAL A 124 -1.22 9.93 2.90
C VAL A 124 -0.94 9.32 4.28
N PHE A 125 0.19 9.66 4.88
CA PHE A 125 0.58 9.20 6.21
C PHE A 125 0.13 10.15 7.33
N GLY A 126 -0.62 11.22 7.00
CA GLY A 126 -1.07 12.23 7.97
C GLY A 126 -0.09 13.36 8.24
N TYR A 127 1.07 13.40 7.58
CA TYR A 127 2.09 14.42 7.84
C TYR A 127 1.95 15.63 6.90
N ARG A 128 2.10 16.82 7.48
CA ARG A 128 2.17 18.09 6.73
C ARG A 128 3.61 18.55 6.48
N ARG A 129 4.58 18.05 7.27
CA ARG A 129 5.99 18.45 7.24
C ARG A 129 6.89 17.22 7.26
N ARG A 130 8.07 17.35 6.65
CA ARG A 130 9.15 16.36 6.77
C ARG A 130 9.67 16.34 8.21
N SER A 131 9.91 15.14 8.75
CA SER A 131 10.69 14.92 9.96
C SER A 131 11.80 13.90 9.65
N ALA A 132 12.91 13.94 10.39
CA ALA A 132 14.01 12.99 10.19
C ALA A 132 13.54 11.54 10.36
N GLN A 133 12.69 11.29 11.38
CA GLN A 133 12.11 9.97 11.65
C GLN A 133 11.23 9.46 10.50
N LEU A 134 10.36 10.31 9.94
CA LEU A 134 9.52 9.94 8.79
C LEU A 134 10.37 9.55 7.58
N VAL A 135 11.40 10.35 7.29
CA VAL A 135 12.31 10.08 6.19
C VAL A 135 13.05 8.76 6.40
N GLU A 136 13.57 8.51 7.60
CA GLU A 136 14.23 7.26 7.95
C GLU A 136 13.29 6.05 7.73
N TYR A 137 12.03 6.14 8.17
CA TYR A 137 11.05 5.07 7.98
C TYR A 137 10.72 4.81 6.51
N ILE A 138 10.52 5.87 5.72
CA ILE A 138 10.28 5.76 4.27
C ILE A 138 11.47 5.06 3.62
N GLU A 139 12.69 5.53 3.86
CA GLU A 139 13.88 4.97 3.23
C GLU A 139 14.13 3.52 3.65
N LYS A 140 13.97 3.20 4.93
CA LYS A 140 14.08 1.82 5.44
C LYS A 140 13.06 0.91 4.77
N THR A 141 11.82 1.37 4.63
CA THR A 141 10.74 0.62 3.98
C THR A 141 11.02 0.39 2.50
N LEU A 142 11.42 1.44 1.76
CA LEU A 142 11.83 1.32 0.37
C LEU A 142 12.95 0.28 0.20
N ARG A 143 14.02 0.40 1.00
CA ARG A 143 15.16 -0.54 0.96
C ARG A 143 14.72 -1.99 1.19
N ASN A 144 13.93 -2.23 2.22
CA ASN A 144 13.49 -3.59 2.59
C ASN A 144 12.51 -4.21 1.59
N LEU A 145 11.74 -3.38 0.88
CA LEU A 145 10.86 -3.84 -0.18
C LEU A 145 11.58 -4.00 -1.52
N GLY A 146 12.84 -3.58 -1.64
CA GLY A 146 13.55 -3.56 -2.93
C GLY A 146 12.99 -2.50 -3.87
N LEU A 147 12.58 -1.36 -3.32
CA LEU A 147 12.15 -0.17 -4.04
C LEU A 147 13.24 0.91 -3.99
N VAL A 148 13.25 1.77 -5.00
CA VAL A 148 14.10 2.97 -5.03
C VAL A 148 13.26 4.19 -5.40
N ALA A 149 13.63 5.33 -4.82
CA ALA A 149 13.08 6.64 -5.11
C ALA A 149 14.07 7.42 -5.96
N ASN A 150 13.60 8.04 -7.04
CA ASN A 150 14.36 8.90 -7.92
C ASN A 150 13.61 10.21 -8.18
N LEU A 151 14.33 11.25 -8.60
CA LEU A 151 13.71 12.45 -9.17
C LEU A 151 13.42 12.25 -10.66
N ARG A 152 12.83 13.28 -11.29
CA ARG A 152 12.59 13.30 -12.74
C ARG A 152 13.90 13.03 -13.49
N GLY A 153 13.82 12.22 -14.55
CA GLY A 153 15.00 11.78 -15.30
C GLY A 153 15.81 10.66 -14.61
N PHE A 154 15.24 10.02 -13.58
CA PHE A 154 15.88 8.96 -12.79
C PHE A 154 17.13 9.40 -12.01
N ALA A 155 17.26 10.71 -11.74
CA ALA A 155 18.32 11.22 -10.90
C ALA A 155 18.21 10.66 -9.46
N PRO A 156 19.33 10.50 -8.73
CA PRO A 156 19.32 10.13 -7.33
C PRO A 156 18.41 11.07 -6.52
N CYS A 157 17.56 10.50 -5.66
CA CYS A 157 16.69 11.26 -4.78
C CYS A 157 17.22 11.15 -3.35
N ASN A 158 17.57 12.29 -2.76
CA ASN A 158 17.79 12.39 -1.32
C ASN A 158 16.53 12.96 -0.66
N ILE A 159 15.71 12.10 -0.03
CA ILE A 159 14.41 12.50 0.55
C ILE A 159 14.60 13.55 1.66
N THR A 160 15.76 13.58 2.31
CA THR A 160 16.07 14.60 3.32
C THR A 160 16.19 16.01 2.73
N GLU A 161 16.52 16.16 1.45
CA GLU A 161 16.88 17.44 0.82
C GLU A 161 15.83 17.97 -0.17
N ILE A 162 15.01 17.09 -0.76
CA ILE A 162 13.99 17.47 -1.74
C ILE A 162 12.94 18.45 -1.18
N LYS A 163 12.31 19.21 -2.08
CA LYS A 163 11.17 20.08 -1.75
C LYS A 163 9.89 19.26 -1.65
N LEU A 164 8.92 19.74 -0.86
CA LEU A 164 7.62 19.08 -0.74
C LEU A 164 6.89 18.95 -2.09
N ASP A 165 7.09 19.90 -3.00
CA ASP A 165 6.43 19.88 -4.31
C ASP A 165 7.20 19.09 -5.39
N ASP A 166 8.37 18.54 -5.05
CA ASP A 166 9.12 17.69 -5.97
C ASP A 166 8.38 16.37 -6.21
N THR A 167 8.43 15.91 -7.46
CA THR A 167 7.85 14.62 -7.84
C THR A 167 8.88 13.52 -7.71
N ILE A 168 8.58 12.56 -6.85
CA ILE A 168 9.35 11.34 -6.67
C ILE A 168 8.83 10.27 -7.64
N ILE A 169 9.76 9.55 -8.24
CA ILE A 169 9.54 8.37 -9.07
C ILE A 169 9.98 7.15 -8.27
N ILE A 170 9.01 6.33 -7.86
CA ILE A 170 9.26 5.06 -7.16
C ILE A 170 9.26 3.92 -8.17
N ARG A 171 10.23 3.02 -8.09
CA ARG A 171 10.34 1.85 -8.98
C ARG A 171 10.98 0.67 -8.25
N LEU A 172 10.89 -0.52 -8.84
CA LEU A 172 11.63 -1.69 -8.38
C LEU A 172 13.15 -1.45 -8.53
N LYS A 173 13.90 -1.85 -7.51
CA LYS A 173 15.35 -1.97 -7.58
C LYS A 173 15.66 -3.11 -8.55
N ARG A 174 16.35 -2.78 -9.64
CA ARG A 174 16.91 -3.76 -10.58
C ARG A 174 18.33 -4.10 -10.15
#